data_AF-X0YTU2-F1
#
_entry.id   AF-X0YTU2-F1
#
_cell.length_a   1.000
_cell.length_b   1.000
_cell.length_c   1.000
_cell.angle_alpha   90.00
_cell.angle_beta   90.00
_cell.angle_gamma   90.00
#
_symmetry.space_group_name_H-M   'P 1'
#
loop_
_entity.id
_entity.type
_entity.pdbx_description
1 polymer ?
#
loop_
_entity_poly.entity_id
_entity_poly.type
_entity_poly.pdbx_seq_one_letter_code
_entity_poly.pdbx_strand_id
1 'polypeptide(L)'
;TILGQEENRAGICIANPEIRVKNLQEGEVYIGNLLAKTFILFKENGNIVITLSDEQKITIKQDEIDITGSYTVNLDDKLTINSSEAEINVSGNVNLKASGTVNVDANKINLGTGGKPIARLGDQVTVGTATGTITTASNNNTSS
;
A
#
# COMPACT_ATOMS: atom_id res chain seq x y z
N THR A 1 -31.66 13.98 -26.65
CA THR A 1 -30.65 13.18 -27.37
C THR A 1 -29.50 14.08 -27.71
N ILE A 2 -28.32 13.87 -27.11
CA ILE A 2 -27.10 14.56 -27.55
C ILE A 2 -26.43 13.59 -28.54
N LEU A 3 -26.45 13.97 -29.82
CA LEU A 3 -25.86 13.18 -30.90
C LEU A 3 -24.37 13.49 -30.94
N GLY A 4 -23.57 12.45 -30.75
CA GLY A 4 -22.12 12.53 -30.75
C GLY A 4 -21.53 12.58 -32.15
N GLN A 5 -20.51 13.41 -32.31
CA GLN A 5 -19.52 13.37 -33.40
C GLN A 5 -18.13 13.24 -32.75
N GLU A 6 -17.11 12.84 -33.52
CA GLU A 6 -15.81 12.31 -33.06
C GLU A 6 -15.07 13.12 -31.95
N GLU A 7 -15.43 14.37 -31.71
CA GLU A 7 -14.91 15.24 -30.63
C GLU A 7 -15.84 15.35 -29.40
N ASN A 8 -16.59 14.30 -29.07
CA ASN A 8 -17.62 14.28 -28.01
C ASN A 8 -17.25 15.04 -26.73
N ARG A 9 -17.72 16.29 -26.62
CA ARG A 9 -17.72 17.08 -25.37
C ARG A 9 -18.99 16.77 -24.59
N ALA A 10 -18.86 16.18 -23.41
CA ALA A 10 -19.95 16.07 -22.45
C ALA A 10 -20.18 17.44 -21.78
N GLY A 11 -21.34 18.07 -22.03
CA GLY A 11 -21.75 19.27 -21.32
C GLY A 11 -22.38 18.91 -19.97
N ILE A 12 -21.66 19.12 -18.87
CA ILE A 12 -22.23 19.04 -17.52
C ILE A 12 -22.80 20.41 -17.14
N CYS A 13 -24.13 20.50 -17.04
CA CYS A 13 -24.79 21.72 -16.55
C CYS A 13 -24.82 21.72 -15.02
N ILE A 14 -23.99 22.56 -14.40
CA ILE A 14 -24.06 22.85 -12.97
C ILE A 14 -24.89 24.13 -12.78
N ALA A 15 -26.15 23.95 -12.37
CA ALA A 15 -27.14 25.02 -12.25
C ALA A 15 -26.77 26.08 -11.20
N ASN A 16 -26.10 25.69 -10.11
CA ASN A 16 -25.64 26.61 -9.07
C ASN A 16 -24.18 27.06 -9.35
N PRO A 17 -23.95 28.36 -9.65
CA PRO A 17 -22.61 28.89 -9.95
C PRO A 17 -21.60 28.78 -8.80
N GLU A 18 -22.06 28.73 -7.54
CA GLU A 18 -21.19 28.64 -6.37
C GLU A 18 -20.49 27.28 -6.24
N ILE A 19 -21.12 26.23 -6.81
CA ILE A 19 -20.59 24.87 -6.84
C ILE A 19 -19.98 24.53 -8.21
N ARG A 20 -19.67 25.54 -9.05
CA ARG A 20 -18.87 25.32 -10.26
C ARG A 20 -17.39 25.22 -9.88
N VAL A 21 -16.69 24.31 -10.52
CA VAL A 21 -15.23 24.24 -10.44
C VAL A 21 -14.68 25.53 -11.04
N LYS A 22 -13.87 26.25 -10.25
CA LYS A 22 -13.16 27.44 -10.69
C LYS A 22 -11.74 27.03 -11.10
N ASN A 23 -11.19 27.67 -12.12
CA ASN A 23 -9.79 27.50 -12.57
C ASN A 23 -9.43 26.15 -13.21
N LEU A 24 -10.39 25.42 -13.77
CA LEU A 24 -10.11 24.23 -14.59
C LEU A 24 -9.36 24.66 -15.87
N GLN A 25 -8.24 24.01 -16.19
CA GLN A 25 -7.47 24.29 -17.40
C GLN A 25 -8.07 23.55 -18.62
N GLU A 26 -7.64 23.96 -19.82
CA GLU A 26 -7.98 23.23 -21.04
C GLU A 26 -7.48 21.77 -20.94
N GLY A 27 -8.30 20.82 -21.38
CA GLY A 27 -7.99 19.39 -21.32
C GLY A 27 -8.23 18.71 -19.95
N GLU A 28 -8.52 19.46 -18.88
CA GLU A 28 -8.85 18.86 -17.58
C GLU A 28 -10.33 18.47 -17.47
N VAL A 29 -10.60 17.38 -16.73
CA VAL A 29 -11.96 16.90 -16.46
C VAL A 29 -12.14 16.71 -14.96
N TYR A 30 -13.27 17.21 -14.43
CA TYR A 30 -13.63 17.08 -13.02
C TYR A 30 -14.93 16.29 -12.86
N ILE A 31 -14.94 15.32 -11.94
CA ILE A 31 -16.12 14.54 -11.55
C ILE A 31 -16.21 14.53 -10.03
N GLY A 32 -17.28 15.06 -9.42
CA GLY A 32 -17.44 15.00 -7.98
C GLY A 32 -18.42 16.00 -7.38
N ASN A 33 -18.43 16.06 -6.04
CA ASN A 33 -19.25 16.97 -5.24
C ASN A 33 -18.33 17.91 -4.44
N LEU A 34 -18.34 19.19 -4.81
CA LEU A 34 -17.53 20.24 -4.18
C LEU A 34 -17.89 20.47 -2.70
N LEU A 35 -19.17 20.41 -2.35
CA LEU A 35 -19.62 20.62 -0.97
C LEU A 35 -19.14 19.49 -0.06
N ALA A 36 -19.17 18.26 -0.58
CA ALA A 36 -18.65 17.08 0.10
C ALA A 36 -17.14 16.87 -0.11
N LYS A 37 -16.41 17.83 -0.70
CA LYS A 37 -14.95 17.77 -0.92
C LYS A 37 -14.44 16.43 -1.49
N THR A 38 -15.26 15.80 -2.32
CA THR A 38 -15.02 14.45 -2.84
C THR A 38 -15.04 14.53 -4.36
N PHE A 39 -13.87 14.32 -4.99
CA PHE A 39 -13.71 14.52 -6.43
C PHE A 39 -12.55 13.76 -7.06
N ILE A 40 -12.70 13.54 -8.36
CA ILE A 40 -11.70 12.99 -9.27
C ILE A 40 -11.37 14.07 -10.30
N LEU A 41 -10.09 14.42 -10.43
CA LEU A 41 -9.55 15.36 -11.39
C LEU A 41 -8.60 14.64 -12.35
N PHE A 42 -8.93 14.68 -13.64
CA PHE A 42 -8.03 14.28 -14.73
C PHE A 42 -7.26 15.51 -15.17
N LYS A 43 -5.94 15.46 -15.07
CA LYS A 43 -5.04 16.52 -15.50
C LYS A 43 -4.65 16.35 -16.96
N GLU A 44 -4.30 17.45 -17.63
CA GLU A 44 -3.84 17.46 -19.02
C GLU A 44 -2.63 16.54 -19.24
N ASN A 45 -1.75 16.43 -18.25
CA ASN A 45 -0.57 15.57 -18.30
C ASN A 45 -0.86 14.07 -18.07
N GLY A 46 -2.14 13.67 -18.04
CA GLY A 46 -2.59 12.29 -17.81
C GLY A 46 -2.68 11.86 -16.35
N ASN A 47 -2.25 12.70 -15.40
CA ASN A 47 -2.36 12.38 -13.98
C ASN A 47 -3.81 12.40 -13.51
N ILE A 48 -4.15 11.48 -12.62
CA ILE A 48 -5.45 11.44 -11.96
C ILE A 48 -5.24 11.77 -10.49
N VAL A 49 -6.00 12.74 -9.97
CA VAL A 49 -6.02 13.09 -8.55
C VAL A 49 -7.38 12.76 -7.98
N ILE A 50 -7.42 11.92 -6.95
CA ILE A 50 -8.64 11.53 -6.24
C ILE A 50 -8.54 12.08 -4.82
N THR A 51 -9.46 12.98 -4.46
CA THR A 51 -9.56 13.58 -3.12
C THR A 51 -10.90 13.19 -2.52
N LEU A 52 -10.88 12.64 -1.31
CA LEU A 52 -12.05 12.09 -0.63
C LEU A 52 -12.02 12.58 0.83
N SER A 53 -13.14 13.07 1.37
CA SER A 53 -13.16 13.71 2.71
C SER A 53 -13.59 12.80 3.86
N ASP A 54 -14.31 11.74 3.54
CA ASP A 54 -14.88 10.79 4.50
C ASP A 54 -14.43 9.37 4.15
N GLU A 55 -14.92 8.37 4.89
CA GLU A 55 -14.63 6.96 4.62
C GLU A 55 -14.99 6.54 3.19
N GLN A 56 -14.13 5.73 2.57
CA GLN A 56 -14.27 5.32 1.18
C GLN A 56 -14.14 3.81 1.06
N LYS A 57 -14.93 3.24 0.17
CA LYS A 57 -14.86 1.84 -0.19
C LYS A 57 -14.61 1.70 -1.68
N ILE A 58 -13.44 1.19 -2.03
CA ILE A 58 -13.12 0.75 -3.38
C ILE A 58 -13.31 -0.77 -3.42
N THR A 59 -14.10 -1.26 -4.38
CA THR A 59 -14.30 -2.70 -4.60
C THR A 59 -13.85 -3.05 -6.00
N ILE A 60 -12.85 -3.93 -6.09
CA ILE A 60 -12.36 -4.46 -7.35
C ILE A 60 -12.80 -5.91 -7.40
N LYS A 61 -13.59 -6.25 -8.43
CA LYS A 61 -14.11 -7.60 -8.66
C LYS A 61 -13.30 -8.36 -9.73
N GLN A 62 -12.24 -7.73 -10.21
CA GLN A 62 -11.31 -8.29 -11.18
C GLN A 62 -10.18 -8.99 -10.42
N ASP A 63 -9.39 -9.80 -11.11
CA ASP A 63 -8.38 -10.65 -10.48
C ASP A 63 -7.09 -9.89 -10.11
N GLU A 64 -6.77 -8.78 -10.78
CA GLU A 64 -5.44 -8.14 -10.69
C GLU A 64 -5.49 -6.61 -10.67
N ILE A 65 -4.49 -6.02 -9.99
CA ILE A 65 -4.16 -4.59 -10.00
C ILE A 65 -2.66 -4.46 -10.26
N ASP A 66 -2.29 -3.94 -11.42
CA ASP A 66 -0.90 -3.67 -11.77
C ASP A 66 -0.49 -2.23 -11.45
N ILE A 67 0.60 -2.08 -10.69
CA ILE A 67 1.23 -0.78 -10.42
C ILE A 67 2.71 -0.87 -10.82
N THR A 68 3.08 -0.16 -11.88
CA THR A 68 4.45 -0.14 -12.39
C THR A 68 5.21 1.10 -11.94
N GLY A 69 6.55 1.01 -11.88
CA GLY A 69 7.41 2.11 -11.44
C GLY A 69 7.54 2.15 -9.92
N SER A 70 7.79 3.33 -9.36
CA SER A 70 7.90 3.52 -7.91
C SER A 70 6.56 3.92 -7.31
N TYR A 71 6.16 3.25 -6.23
CA TYR A 71 4.93 3.55 -5.51
C TYR A 71 5.19 3.65 -4.00
N THR A 72 4.31 4.34 -3.30
CA THR A 72 4.37 4.50 -1.85
C THR A 72 2.96 4.49 -1.30
N VAL A 73 2.76 3.78 -0.18
CA VAL A 73 1.50 3.73 0.56
C VAL A 73 1.79 4.31 1.95
N ASN A 74 1.15 5.42 2.27
CA ASN A 74 1.23 6.07 3.58
C ASN A 74 -0.11 5.92 4.29
N LEU A 75 -0.08 5.44 5.53
CA LEU A 75 -1.26 5.21 6.36
C LEU A 75 -0.97 5.76 7.76
N ASP A 76 -1.92 6.51 8.32
CA ASP A 76 -1.73 7.17 9.61
C ASP A 76 -2.07 6.27 10.82
N ASP A 77 -2.88 5.23 10.60
CA ASP A 77 -3.34 4.32 11.67
C ASP A 77 -2.89 2.87 11.42
N LYS A 78 -3.56 2.16 10.51
CA LYS A 78 -3.40 0.70 10.38
C LYS A 78 -3.55 0.19 8.96
N LEU A 79 -2.74 -0.84 8.63
CA LEU A 79 -2.91 -1.72 7.48
C LEU A 79 -3.36 -3.11 7.95
N THR A 80 -4.44 -3.64 7.36
CA THR A 80 -4.88 -5.03 7.56
C THR A 80 -4.94 -5.74 6.21
N ILE A 81 -4.27 -6.88 6.08
CA ILE A 81 -4.38 -7.78 4.93
C ILE A 81 -5.18 -9.01 5.40
N ASN A 82 -6.38 -9.19 4.83
CA ASN A 82 -7.24 -10.32 5.16
C ASN A 82 -7.44 -11.19 3.90
N SER A 83 -6.65 -12.25 3.80
CA SER A 83 -6.67 -13.20 2.69
C SER A 83 -6.44 -14.62 3.21
N SER A 84 -6.81 -15.63 2.42
CA SER A 84 -6.45 -17.02 2.70
C SER A 84 -4.94 -17.26 2.53
N GLU A 85 -4.30 -16.51 1.64
CA GLU A 85 -2.88 -16.56 1.36
C GLU A 85 -2.39 -15.15 0.99
N ALA A 86 -1.18 -14.78 1.44
CA ALA A 86 -0.52 -13.53 1.10
C ALA A 86 0.97 -13.81 0.88
N GLU A 87 1.50 -13.34 -0.26
CA GLU A 87 2.91 -13.49 -0.61
C GLU A 87 3.54 -12.11 -0.84
N ILE A 88 4.75 -11.90 -0.31
CA ILE A 88 5.58 -10.73 -0.58
C ILE A 88 6.84 -11.23 -1.27
N ASN A 89 6.88 -11.13 -2.60
CA ASN A 89 8.01 -11.54 -3.41
C ASN A 89 8.81 -10.31 -3.85
N VAL A 90 10.02 -10.16 -3.32
CA VAL A 90 10.86 -8.98 -3.53
C VAL A 90 12.23 -9.44 -4.04
N SER A 91 12.65 -8.92 -5.19
CA SER A 91 13.96 -9.21 -5.78
C SER A 91 15.12 -8.46 -5.08
N GLY A 92 14.81 -7.36 -4.41
CA GLY A 92 15.73 -6.56 -3.61
C GLY A 92 15.63 -6.84 -2.11
N ASN A 93 15.86 -5.81 -1.30
CA ASN A 93 15.80 -5.91 0.16
C ASN A 93 14.41 -5.56 0.70
N VAL A 94 13.98 -6.27 1.74
CA VAL A 94 12.83 -5.91 2.58
C VAL A 94 13.35 -5.37 3.91
N ASN A 95 13.02 -4.12 4.24
CA ASN A 95 13.40 -3.49 5.51
C ASN A 95 12.14 -3.24 6.35
N LEU A 96 11.99 -3.96 7.48
CA LEU A 96 10.93 -3.71 8.46
C LEU A 96 11.48 -2.86 9.60
N LYS A 97 10.82 -1.74 9.88
CA LYS A 97 11.12 -0.85 11.01
C LYS A 97 9.84 -0.63 11.80
N ALA A 98 9.84 -1.05 13.06
CA ALA A 98 8.77 -0.79 14.00
C ALA A 98 9.34 -0.05 15.21
N SER A 99 8.61 0.93 15.73
CA SER A 99 8.94 1.55 17.03
C SER A 99 8.55 0.66 18.21
N GLY A 100 7.56 -0.22 18.01
CA GLY A 100 7.16 -1.26 18.95
C GLY A 100 7.69 -2.64 18.54
N THR A 101 6.91 -3.68 18.84
CA THR A 101 7.28 -5.07 18.58
C THR A 101 6.85 -5.52 17.17
N VAL A 102 7.70 -6.31 16.51
CA VAL A 102 7.30 -7.13 15.35
C VAL A 102 7.00 -8.54 15.84
N ASN A 103 5.75 -8.96 15.73
CA ASN A 103 5.32 -10.32 16.07
C ASN A 103 5.25 -11.16 14.80
N VAL A 104 5.89 -12.34 14.79
CA VAL A 104 5.76 -13.35 13.74
C VAL A 104 5.23 -14.61 14.38
N ASP A 105 3.94 -14.88 14.16
CA ASP A 105 3.27 -16.10 14.63
C ASP A 105 3.09 -17.04 13.45
N ALA A 106 3.91 -18.08 13.39
CA ALA A 106 3.92 -19.03 12.29
C ALA A 106 4.38 -20.41 12.78
N ASN A 107 3.86 -21.45 12.16
CA ASN A 107 4.29 -22.84 12.42
C ASN A 107 5.78 -23.07 12.12
N LYS A 108 6.35 -22.29 11.20
CA LYS A 108 7.76 -22.35 10.81
C LYS A 108 8.25 -20.98 10.39
N ILE A 109 9.39 -20.58 10.96
CA ILE A 109 10.11 -19.36 10.58
C ILE A 109 11.52 -19.76 10.15
N ASN A 110 11.90 -19.44 8.92
CA ASN A 110 13.25 -19.64 8.40
C ASN A 110 14.00 -18.30 8.43
N LEU A 111 14.94 -18.13 9.35
CA LEU A 111 15.72 -16.89 9.51
C LEU A 111 16.95 -16.78 8.58
N GLY A 112 16.98 -17.58 7.51
CA GLY A 112 18.02 -17.58 6.48
C GLY A 112 19.31 -18.35 6.83
N THR A 113 20.25 -18.35 5.87
CA THR A 113 21.57 -19.01 5.93
C THR A 113 22.74 -18.02 5.77
N GLY A 114 22.45 -16.73 5.59
CA GLY A 114 23.45 -15.70 5.32
C GLY A 114 24.30 -15.43 6.56
N GLY A 115 25.62 -15.59 6.47
CA GLY A 115 26.58 -15.62 7.58
C GLY A 115 26.74 -14.36 8.45
N LYS A 116 25.73 -13.50 8.56
CA LYS A 116 25.65 -12.44 9.56
C LYS A 116 24.86 -12.92 10.78
N PRO A 117 25.27 -12.57 12.01
CA PRO A 117 24.55 -12.97 13.21
C PRO A 117 23.09 -12.45 13.20
N ILE A 118 22.14 -13.35 13.49
CA ILE A 118 20.71 -13.02 13.64
C ILE A 118 20.48 -12.12 14.87
N ALA A 119 21.34 -12.23 15.88
CA ALA A 119 21.43 -11.35 17.04
C ALA A 119 22.90 -11.02 17.33
N ARG A 120 23.18 -9.84 17.87
CA ARG A 120 24.53 -9.36 18.20
C ARG A 120 24.81 -9.50 19.70
N LEU A 121 26.08 -9.40 20.07
CA LEU A 121 26.47 -9.33 21.48
C LEU A 121 25.78 -8.15 22.17
N GLY A 122 25.05 -8.43 23.25
CA GLY A 122 24.27 -7.44 24.00
C GLY A 122 22.78 -7.43 23.68
N ASP A 123 22.34 -8.09 22.59
CA ASP A 123 20.92 -8.26 22.32
C ASP A 123 20.33 -9.29 23.31
N GLN A 124 19.22 -8.96 23.98
CA GLN A 124 18.49 -9.92 24.81
C GLN A 124 17.64 -10.80 23.90
N VAL A 125 18.02 -12.08 23.77
CA VAL A 125 17.25 -13.09 23.02
C VAL A 125 16.58 -14.03 24.00
N THR A 126 15.26 -13.96 24.10
CA THR A 126 14.46 -14.92 24.86
C THR A 126 13.78 -15.86 23.88
N VAL A 127 14.21 -17.12 23.85
CA VAL A 127 13.47 -18.20 23.20
C VAL A 127 12.52 -18.78 24.24
N GLY A 128 11.21 -18.76 23.98
CA GLY A 128 10.19 -19.10 24.97
C GLY A 128 10.31 -20.51 25.58
N THR A 129 9.51 -20.80 26.61
CA THR A 129 9.48 -22.04 27.41
C THR A 129 8.97 -23.30 26.68
N ALA A 130 9.01 -23.34 25.35
CA ALA A 130 8.51 -24.49 24.58
C ALA A 130 9.48 -25.67 24.71
N THR A 131 8.94 -26.86 24.94
CA THR A 131 9.61 -28.18 24.93
C THR A 131 10.06 -28.57 23.52
N GLY A 132 10.78 -27.69 22.84
CA GLY A 132 11.42 -27.96 21.55
C GLY A 132 12.78 -28.61 21.77
N THR A 133 13.05 -29.70 21.06
CA THR A 133 14.39 -30.30 21.02
C THR A 133 15.19 -29.59 19.93
N ILE A 134 16.31 -28.97 20.29
CA ILE A 134 17.33 -28.60 19.30
C ILE A 134 17.94 -29.92 18.81
N THR A 135 17.47 -30.43 17.68
CA THR A 135 17.93 -31.71 17.13
C THR A 135 19.35 -31.62 16.55
N THR A 136 19.80 -30.42 16.20
CA THR A 136 21.18 -30.11 15.80
C THR A 136 21.53 -28.66 16.14
N ALA A 137 22.55 -28.46 16.98
CA ALA A 137 23.27 -27.20 17.12
C ALA A 137 24.73 -27.43 16.72
N SER A 138 25.31 -26.51 15.97
CA SER A 138 26.74 -26.51 15.70
C SER A 138 27.34 -25.20 16.20
N ASN A 139 28.32 -25.32 17.09
CA ASN A 139 29.02 -24.18 17.66
C ASN A 139 30.27 -23.95 16.82
N ASN A 140 30.26 -23.01 15.87
CA ASN A 140 31.50 -22.50 15.29
C ASN A 140 32.06 -21.42 16.23
N ASN A 141 32.48 -21.82 17.43
CA ASN A 141 33.28 -20.96 18.30
C ASN A 141 34.75 -21.11 17.93
N THR A 142 35.19 -20.47 16.85
CA THR A 142 36.62 -20.31 16.57
C THR A 142 37.14 -19.14 17.40
N SER A 143 37.59 -19.44 18.62
CA SER A 143 38.44 -18.52 19.38
C SER A 143 39.86 -18.58 18.79
N SER A 144 40.34 -17.46 18.26
CA SER A 144 41.75 -17.21 17.93
C SER A 144 42.21 -15.99 18.69
#